data_AF-A0A8T6G3R9-F1
#
_entry.id   AF-A0A8T6G3R9-F1
#
_cell.length_a   1.000
_cell.length_b   1.000
_cell.length_c   1.000
_cell.angle_alpha   90.00
_cell.angle_beta   90.00
_cell.angle_gamma   90.00
#
_symmetry.space_group_name_H-M   'P 1'
#
loop_
_entity.id
_entity.type
_entity.pdbx_description
1 polymer ?
#
loop_
_entity_poly.entity_id
_entity_poly.type
_entity_poly.pdbx_seq_one_letter_code
_entity_poly.pdbx_strand_id
1 'polypeptide(L)'
;GTMLSTLLFGIGLFFVAPMLVAGIFANQIGNAVLLSIVEGLLRLLLLIGYLWLIGVTPKIGRVFAYHGAEHKAVHAQERGLELEPESVQTCSTAHPRCGTVLILVVVVVGVVLFALLGHPPLWLRILSRILLVPVLIGLSYEWLRFSARHFQQFIVRALVWPGLLLQSLTTRQPADDQVAVAIAALQAVIAADEKALQPTPASA
;
A
#
# COMPACT_ATOMS: atom_id res chain seq x y z
N GLY A 1 -9.37 22.32 -10.66
CA GLY A 1 -9.57 22.73 -9.26
C GLY A 1 -9.47 21.55 -8.31
N THR A 2 -10.41 20.61 -8.37
CA THR A 2 -10.57 19.51 -7.41
C THR A 2 -9.35 18.59 -7.25
N MET A 3 -8.68 18.18 -8.33
CA MET A 3 -7.47 17.34 -8.24
C MET A 3 -6.28 18.02 -7.56
N LEU A 4 -6.06 19.31 -7.83
CA LEU A 4 -4.99 20.06 -7.19
C LEU A 4 -5.28 20.23 -5.70
N SER A 5 -6.53 20.53 -5.34
CA SER A 5 -6.93 20.67 -3.94
C SER A 5 -6.81 19.36 -3.15
N THR A 6 -7.18 18.21 -3.73
CA THR A 6 -7.04 16.92 -3.04
C THR A 6 -5.59 16.51 -2.89
N LEU A 7 -4.75 16.80 -3.90
CA LEU A 7 -3.31 16.56 -3.81
C LEU A 7 -2.66 17.42 -2.71
N LEU A 8 -2.94 18.72 -2.70
CA LEU A 8 -2.44 19.63 -1.67
C LEU A 8 -2.92 19.23 -0.27
N PHE A 9 -4.18 18.83 -0.14
CA PHE A 9 -4.72 18.31 1.11
C PHE A 9 -3.99 17.04 1.56
N GLY A 10 -3.73 16.09 0.67
CA GLY A 10 -2.97 14.87 0.97
C GLY A 10 -1.54 15.16 1.42
N ILE A 11 -0.84 16.05 0.72
CA ILE A 11 0.52 16.50 1.11
C ILE A 11 0.47 17.17 2.48
N GLY A 12 -0.48 18.08 2.69
CA GLY A 12 -0.68 18.76 3.96
C GLY A 12 -0.94 17.79 5.11
N LEU A 13 -1.85 16.85 4.91
CA LEU A 13 -2.31 15.93 5.96
C LEU A 13 -1.28 14.84 6.30
N PHE A 14 -0.63 14.23 5.29
CA PHE A 14 0.24 13.06 5.53
C PHE A 14 1.73 13.40 5.64
N PHE A 15 2.18 14.55 5.11
CA PHE A 15 3.58 14.94 5.16
C PHE A 15 3.80 16.15 6.08
N VAL A 16 3.07 17.23 5.88
CA VAL A 16 3.30 18.49 6.61
C VAL A 16 2.78 18.40 8.05
N ALA A 17 1.55 17.92 8.27
CA ALA A 17 0.95 17.89 9.60
C ALA A 17 1.73 17.02 10.60
N PRO A 18 2.15 15.77 10.31
CA PRO A 18 2.94 14.97 11.25
C PRO A 18 4.28 15.63 11.58
N MET A 19 4.91 16.29 10.60
CA MET A 19 6.17 17.00 10.76
C MET A 19 6.03 18.22 11.70
N LEU A 20 4.94 18.98 11.56
CA LEU A 20 4.65 20.13 12.42
C LEU A 20 4.33 19.67 13.85
N VAL A 21 3.48 18.64 14.00
CA VAL A 21 3.12 18.09 15.31
C VAL A 21 4.35 17.55 16.03
N ALA A 22 5.20 16.78 15.34
CA ALA A 22 6.47 16.31 15.92
C ALA A 22 7.37 17.48 16.32
N GLY A 23 7.43 18.54 15.49
CA GLY A 23 8.23 19.74 15.75
C GLY A 23 7.90 20.46 17.06
N ILE A 24 6.67 20.40 17.55
CA ILE A 24 6.27 20.98 18.86
C ILE A 24 7.04 20.32 20.01
N PHE A 25 7.35 19.04 19.90
CA PHE A 25 8.07 18.26 20.90
C PHE A 25 9.59 18.23 20.67
N ALA A 26 10.10 18.92 19.64
CA ALA A 26 11.51 18.85 19.26
C ALA A 26 12.47 19.25 20.40
N ASN A 27 12.14 20.31 21.13
CA ASN A 27 12.95 20.80 22.26
C ASN A 27 12.97 19.84 23.46
N GLN A 28 11.94 19.00 23.61
CA GLN A 28 11.83 18.03 24.70
C GLN A 28 12.54 16.71 24.36
N ILE A 29 12.52 16.33 23.08
CA ILE A 29 13.11 15.08 22.58
C ILE A 29 14.63 15.19 22.44
N GLY A 30 15.15 16.34 21.99
CA GLY A 30 16.60 16.62 21.86
C GLY A 30 17.39 15.74 20.87
N ASN A 31 16.80 14.64 20.38
CA ASN A 31 17.41 13.66 19.49
C ASN A 31 16.67 13.61 18.14
N ALA A 32 17.39 13.92 17.05
CA ALA A 32 16.83 13.98 15.70
C ALA A 32 16.28 12.62 15.20
N VAL A 33 16.89 11.51 15.61
CA VAL A 33 16.43 10.16 15.25
C VAL A 33 15.10 9.88 15.95
N LEU A 34 15.02 10.15 17.25
CA LEU A 34 13.80 9.95 18.02
C LEU A 34 12.65 10.82 17.50
N LEU A 35 12.96 12.06 17.09
CA LEU A 35 11.97 12.95 16.48
C LEU A 35 11.45 12.42 15.13
N SER A 36 12.31 11.80 14.32
CA SER A 36 11.91 11.19 13.05
C SER A 36 11.07 9.94 13.24
N ILE A 37 11.35 9.15 14.30
CA ILE A 37 10.50 8.03 14.71
C ILE A 37 9.12 8.53 15.13
N VAL A 38 9.05 9.60 15.93
CA VAL A 38 7.78 10.22 16.36
C VAL A 38 6.99 10.74 15.15
N GLU A 39 7.63 11.44 14.21
CA GLU A 39 7.00 11.88 12.95
C GLU A 39 6.43 10.69 12.16
N GLY A 40 7.18 9.59 12.10
CA GLY A 40 6.77 8.32 11.51
C GLY A 40 5.54 7.69 12.15
N LEU A 41 5.55 7.58 13.48
CA LEU A 41 4.45 7.02 14.26
C LEU A 41 3.18 7.86 14.12
N LEU A 42 3.31 9.20 14.19
CA LEU A 42 2.19 10.11 13.95
C LEU A 42 1.60 9.92 12.55
N ARG A 43 2.46 9.78 11.53
CA ARG A 43 2.02 9.51 10.16
C ARG A 43 1.32 8.15 10.04
N LEU A 44 1.84 7.12 10.68
CA LEU A 44 1.22 5.78 10.69
C LEU A 44 -0.15 5.79 11.37
N LEU A 45 -0.26 6.44 12.54
CA LEU A 45 -1.52 6.58 13.27
C LEU A 45 -2.55 7.37 12.46
N LEU A 46 -2.11 8.46 11.82
CA LEU A 46 -2.97 9.26 10.96
C LEU A 46 -3.44 8.45 9.74
N LEU A 47 -2.57 7.66 9.13
CA LEU A 47 -2.92 6.75 8.03
C LEU A 47 -3.95 5.72 8.45
N ILE A 48 -3.72 5.03 9.57
CA ILE A 48 -4.65 4.03 10.09
C ILE A 48 -6.00 4.67 10.39
N GLY A 49 -6.01 5.81 11.10
CA GLY A 49 -7.23 6.53 11.44
C GLY A 49 -7.99 7.01 10.20
N TYR A 50 -7.28 7.53 9.19
CA TYR A 50 -7.87 7.93 7.92
C TYR A 50 -8.50 6.75 7.19
N LEU A 51 -7.76 5.66 6.99
CA LEU A 51 -8.26 4.46 6.29
C LEU A 51 -9.47 3.85 6.99
N TRP A 52 -9.44 3.80 8.32
CA TRP A 52 -10.57 3.34 9.12
C TRP A 52 -11.80 4.24 8.94
N LEU A 53 -11.63 5.57 9.04
CA LEU A 53 -12.73 6.54 8.94
C LEU A 53 -13.38 6.52 7.56
N ILE A 54 -12.60 6.47 6.49
CA ILE A 54 -13.19 6.38 5.14
C ILE A 54 -13.80 5.00 4.91
N GLY A 55 -13.20 3.95 5.45
CA GLY A 55 -13.58 2.55 5.25
C GLY A 55 -14.93 2.18 5.85
N VAL A 56 -15.40 2.91 6.87
CA VAL A 56 -16.76 2.73 7.42
C VAL A 56 -17.84 3.35 6.54
N THR A 57 -17.47 4.19 5.55
CA THR A 57 -18.44 4.78 4.62
C THR A 57 -18.91 3.73 3.61
N PRO A 58 -20.23 3.52 3.38
CA PRO A 58 -20.73 2.43 2.53
C PRO A 58 -20.13 2.38 1.12
N LYS A 59 -19.92 3.55 0.50
CA LYS A 59 -19.32 3.67 -0.84
C LYS A 59 -17.89 3.12 -0.87
N ILE A 60 -17.07 3.49 0.11
CA ILE A 60 -15.67 3.04 0.19
C ILE A 60 -15.60 1.59 0.66
N GLY A 61 -16.46 1.18 1.58
CA GLY A 61 -16.59 -0.22 1.98
C GLY A 61 -16.87 -1.14 0.79
N ARG A 62 -17.71 -0.71 -0.17
CA ARG A 62 -17.95 -1.45 -1.41
C ARG A 62 -16.69 -1.56 -2.30
N VAL A 63 -15.90 -0.49 -2.39
CA VAL A 63 -14.61 -0.52 -3.11
C VAL A 63 -13.63 -1.49 -2.44
N PHE A 64 -13.55 -1.48 -1.12
CA PHE A 64 -12.74 -2.43 -0.36
C PHE A 64 -13.21 -3.87 -0.51
N ALA A 65 -14.50 -4.11 -0.72
CA ALA A 65 -15.02 -5.43 -1.04
C ALA A 65 -14.58 -5.89 -2.45
N TYR A 66 -14.62 -5.04 -3.47
CA TYR A 66 -14.06 -5.35 -4.79
C TYR A 66 -12.56 -5.65 -4.75
N HIS A 67 -11.81 -4.89 -3.96
CA HIS A 67 -10.39 -5.16 -3.74
C HIS A 67 -10.17 -6.51 -3.04
N GLY A 68 -11.02 -6.87 -2.07
CA GLY A 68 -11.04 -8.21 -1.48
C GLY A 68 -11.35 -9.32 -2.50
N ALA A 69 -12.27 -9.07 -3.44
CA ALA A 69 -12.60 -10.01 -4.52
C ALA A 69 -11.41 -10.26 -5.46
N GLU A 70 -10.69 -9.20 -5.84
CA GLU A 70 -9.46 -9.31 -6.65
C GLU A 70 -8.44 -10.23 -5.95
N HIS A 71 -8.15 -9.98 -4.67
CA HIS A 71 -7.19 -10.78 -3.91
C HIS A 71 -7.60 -12.25 -3.85
N LYS A 72 -8.89 -12.52 -3.61
CA LYS A 72 -9.39 -13.90 -3.56
C LYS A 72 -9.28 -14.59 -4.92
N ALA A 73 -9.64 -13.92 -6.01
CA ALA A 73 -9.54 -14.48 -7.35
C ALA A 73 -8.08 -14.80 -7.73
N VAL A 74 -7.14 -13.89 -7.40
CA VAL A 74 -5.71 -14.13 -7.61
C VAL A 74 -5.22 -15.30 -6.74
N HIS A 75 -5.61 -15.39 -5.47
CA HIS A 75 -5.26 -16.54 -4.62
C HIS A 75 -5.78 -17.86 -5.18
N ALA A 76 -7.03 -17.89 -5.68
CA ALA A 76 -7.61 -19.08 -6.28
C ALA A 76 -6.80 -19.52 -7.51
N GLN A 77 -6.45 -18.57 -8.38
CA GLN A 77 -5.62 -18.82 -9.55
C GLN A 77 -4.20 -19.31 -9.17
N GLU A 78 -3.54 -18.65 -8.21
CA GLU A 78 -2.20 -19.04 -7.75
C GLU A 78 -2.18 -20.45 -7.10
N ARG A 79 -3.32 -20.90 -6.57
CA ARG A 79 -3.50 -22.24 -5.98
C ARG A 79 -4.01 -23.28 -6.98
N GLY A 80 -4.32 -22.88 -8.22
CA GLY A 80 -4.93 -23.76 -9.22
C GLY A 80 -6.34 -24.24 -8.86
N LEU A 81 -7.08 -23.45 -8.07
CA LEU A 81 -8.48 -23.72 -7.76
C LEU A 81 -9.38 -23.30 -8.93
N GLU A 82 -10.57 -23.88 -8.99
CA GLU A 82 -11.58 -23.46 -9.96
C GLU A 82 -11.97 -21.99 -9.75
N LEU A 83 -12.03 -21.23 -10.83
CA LEU A 83 -12.41 -19.81 -10.81
C LEU A 83 -13.93 -19.65 -10.81
N GLU A 84 -14.56 -20.23 -9.80
CA GLU A 84 -15.99 -20.11 -9.51
C GLU A 84 -16.20 -19.39 -8.18
N PRO A 85 -17.30 -18.63 -7.99
CA PRO A 85 -17.53 -17.85 -6.78
C PRO A 85 -17.38 -18.65 -5.48
N GLU A 86 -17.91 -19.87 -5.42
CA GLU A 86 -17.84 -20.74 -4.23
C GLU A 86 -16.39 -21.07 -3.83
N SER A 87 -15.58 -21.49 -4.79
CA SER A 87 -14.16 -21.81 -4.61
C SER A 87 -13.36 -20.56 -4.20
N VAL A 88 -13.56 -19.46 -4.93
CA VAL A 88 -12.85 -18.19 -4.69
C VAL A 88 -13.17 -17.63 -3.30
N GLN A 89 -14.41 -17.78 -2.82
CA GLN A 89 -14.82 -17.29 -1.51
C GLN A 89 -14.02 -17.89 -0.34
N THR A 90 -13.46 -19.09 -0.51
CA THR A 90 -12.60 -19.76 0.51
C THR A 90 -11.23 -19.10 0.69
N CYS A 91 -10.82 -18.24 -0.25
CA CYS A 91 -9.52 -17.59 -0.23
C CYS A 91 -9.48 -16.38 0.72
N SER A 92 -8.25 -16.00 1.11
CA SER A 92 -8.01 -14.84 1.98
C SER A 92 -8.20 -13.52 1.22
N THR A 93 -8.70 -12.50 1.91
CA THR A 93 -8.75 -11.12 1.41
C THR A 93 -7.42 -10.39 1.54
N ALA A 94 -6.42 -10.92 2.25
CA ALA A 94 -5.08 -10.34 2.35
C ALA A 94 -4.11 -11.06 1.41
N HIS A 95 -3.25 -10.29 0.70
CA HIS A 95 -2.31 -10.83 -0.28
C HIS A 95 -0.94 -10.14 -0.17
N PRO A 96 0.17 -10.89 -0.03
CA PRO A 96 1.51 -10.34 0.17
C PRO A 96 2.09 -9.57 -1.03
N ARG A 97 1.40 -9.59 -2.16
CA ARG A 97 1.83 -8.97 -3.43
C ARG A 97 1.06 -7.68 -3.74
N CYS A 98 0.09 -7.30 -2.91
CA CYS A 98 -0.73 -6.15 -3.20
C CYS A 98 -0.06 -4.83 -2.81
N GLY A 99 -0.23 -3.83 -3.68
CA GLY A 99 0.33 -2.49 -3.54
C GLY A 99 -0.17 -1.73 -2.31
N THR A 100 -1.21 -2.16 -1.60
CA THR A 100 -1.58 -1.55 -0.30
C THR A 100 -0.54 -1.79 0.78
N VAL A 101 0.24 -2.89 0.70
CA VAL A 101 1.43 -3.08 1.56
C VAL A 101 2.47 -1.99 1.28
N LEU A 102 2.54 -1.48 0.04
CA LEU A 102 3.45 -0.39 -0.33
C LEU A 102 3.24 0.84 0.55
N ILE A 103 2.00 1.14 0.95
CA ILE A 103 1.71 2.32 1.77
C ILE A 103 2.41 2.22 3.13
N LEU A 104 2.37 1.04 3.78
CA LEU A 104 3.10 0.83 5.02
C LEU A 104 4.61 0.90 4.79
N VAL A 105 5.10 0.28 3.71
CA VAL A 105 6.52 0.30 3.36
C VAL A 105 7.02 1.73 3.15
N VAL A 106 6.25 2.59 2.46
CA VAL A 106 6.55 4.01 2.27
C VAL A 106 6.65 4.75 3.60
N VAL A 107 5.79 4.44 4.58
CA VAL A 107 5.90 5.04 5.92
C VAL A 107 7.20 4.60 6.60
N VAL A 108 7.49 3.30 6.64
CA VAL A 108 8.67 2.74 7.33
C VAL A 108 9.98 3.21 6.67
N VAL A 109 10.08 3.07 5.34
CA VAL A 109 11.23 3.55 4.57
C VAL A 109 11.38 5.07 4.72
N GLY A 110 10.27 5.81 4.79
CA GLY A 110 10.27 7.24 5.05
C GLY A 110 10.90 7.59 6.39
N VAL A 111 10.57 6.88 7.46
CA VAL A 111 11.18 7.09 8.78
C VAL A 111 12.68 6.89 8.73
N VAL A 112 13.15 5.79 8.13
CA VAL A 112 14.57 5.49 8.01
C VAL A 112 15.28 6.56 7.17
N LEU A 113 14.75 6.86 5.99
CA LEU A 113 15.33 7.84 5.06
C LEU A 113 15.44 9.23 5.68
N PHE A 114 14.38 9.70 6.34
CA PHE A 114 14.36 11.04 6.92
C PHE A 114 15.08 11.14 8.27
N ALA A 115 15.21 10.05 9.02
CA ALA A 115 16.04 10.01 10.22
C ALA A 115 17.52 10.24 9.91
N LEU A 116 18.01 9.73 8.77
CA LEU A 116 19.39 9.93 8.30
C LEU A 116 19.68 11.40 7.93
N LEU A 117 18.66 12.19 7.61
CA LEU A 117 18.80 13.62 7.31
C LEU A 117 18.82 14.50 8.57
N GLY A 118 18.56 13.94 9.75
CA GLY A 118 18.52 14.69 11.00
C GLY A 118 17.38 15.72 11.04
N HIS A 119 17.65 16.86 11.70
CA HIS A 119 16.66 17.92 11.95
C HIS A 119 17.10 19.29 11.40
N PRO A 120 17.14 19.47 10.06
CA PRO A 120 17.48 20.76 9.47
C PRO A 120 16.36 21.80 9.71
N PRO A 121 16.61 23.08 9.40
CA PRO A 121 15.57 24.12 9.40
C PRO A 121 14.30 23.70 8.65
N LEU A 122 13.15 24.21 9.10
CA LEU A 122 11.82 23.80 8.61
C LEU A 122 11.70 23.81 7.07
N TRP A 123 12.22 24.83 6.40
CA TRP A 123 12.17 24.95 4.94
C TRP A 123 12.96 23.84 4.24
N LEU A 124 14.14 23.48 4.76
CA LEU A 124 14.94 22.36 4.25
C LEU A 124 14.26 21.03 4.51
N ARG A 125 13.58 20.88 5.65
CA ARG A 125 12.77 19.67 5.92
C ARG A 125 11.69 19.54 4.86
N ILE A 126 10.85 20.55 4.67
CA ILE A 126 9.76 20.51 3.68
C ILE A 126 10.32 20.20 2.28
N LEU A 127 11.37 20.91 1.87
CA LEU A 127 12.00 20.72 0.57
C LEU A 127 12.54 19.29 0.40
N SER A 128 13.22 18.75 1.40
CA SER A 128 13.78 17.40 1.33
C SER A 128 12.67 16.34 1.27
N ARG A 129 11.52 16.54 1.94
CA ARG A 129 10.40 15.58 1.90
C ARG A 129 9.75 15.55 0.52
N ILE A 130 9.66 16.69 -0.15
CA ILE A 130 9.09 16.80 -1.51
C ILE A 130 10.07 16.22 -2.54
N LEU A 131 11.34 16.63 -2.51
CA LEU A 131 12.33 16.20 -3.50
C LEU A 131 12.67 14.71 -3.40
N LEU A 132 12.60 14.12 -2.20
CA LEU A 132 12.92 12.70 -2.00
C LEU A 132 11.73 11.76 -2.18
N VAL A 133 10.53 12.25 -2.55
CA VAL A 133 9.38 11.38 -2.85
C VAL A 133 9.71 10.31 -3.90
N PRO A 134 10.38 10.61 -5.04
CA PRO A 134 10.70 9.59 -6.03
C PRO A 134 11.64 8.51 -5.48
N VAL A 135 12.65 8.91 -4.69
CA VAL A 135 13.59 7.98 -4.04
C VAL A 135 12.85 7.10 -3.04
N LEU A 136 11.98 7.70 -2.22
CA LEU A 136 11.16 7.01 -1.24
C LEU A 136 10.28 5.95 -1.90
N ILE A 137 9.59 6.29 -2.98
CA ILE A 137 8.74 5.36 -3.75
C ILE A 137 9.59 4.25 -4.38
N GLY A 138 10.73 4.59 -5.00
CA GLY A 138 11.61 3.60 -5.63
C GLY A 138 12.14 2.57 -4.63
N LEU A 139 12.66 3.02 -3.49
CA LEU A 139 13.11 2.12 -2.40
C LEU A 139 11.97 1.26 -1.87
N SER A 140 10.78 1.84 -1.72
CA SER A 140 9.60 1.11 -1.23
C SER A 140 9.14 0.03 -2.22
N TYR A 141 9.18 0.33 -3.51
CA TYR A 141 8.84 -0.62 -4.57
C TYR A 141 9.83 -1.79 -4.62
N GLU A 142 11.13 -1.52 -4.56
CA GLU A 142 12.14 -2.59 -4.54
C GLU A 142 12.01 -3.47 -3.28
N TRP A 143 11.72 -2.87 -2.12
CA TRP A 143 11.41 -3.63 -0.91
C TRP A 143 10.16 -4.51 -1.06
N LEU A 144 9.09 -3.97 -1.63
CA LEU A 144 7.87 -4.73 -1.88
C LEU A 144 8.15 -5.92 -2.82
N ARG A 145 8.86 -5.68 -3.92
CA ARG A 145 9.26 -6.72 -4.89
C ARG A 145 10.16 -7.78 -4.25
N PHE A 146 11.13 -7.36 -3.43
CA PHE A 146 12.01 -8.26 -2.70
C PHE A 146 11.24 -9.13 -1.71
N SER A 147 10.36 -8.53 -0.91
CA SER A 147 9.60 -9.23 0.12
C SER A 147 8.57 -10.19 -0.46
N ALA A 148 7.95 -9.86 -1.59
CA ALA A 148 7.08 -10.76 -2.34
C ALA A 148 7.83 -12.01 -2.84
N ARG A 149 9.06 -11.85 -3.36
CA ARG A 149 9.89 -12.98 -3.85
C ARG A 149 10.38 -13.89 -2.73
N HIS A 150 10.63 -13.35 -1.55
CA HIS A 150 11.21 -14.07 -0.42
C HIS A 150 10.19 -14.37 0.68
N PHE A 151 8.89 -14.31 0.38
CA PHE A 151 7.82 -14.45 1.37
C PHE A 151 7.83 -15.79 2.13
N GLN A 152 8.45 -16.83 1.55
CA GLN A 152 8.62 -18.13 2.20
C GLN A 152 9.61 -18.09 3.38
N GLN A 153 10.48 -17.10 3.46
CA GLN A 153 11.41 -16.94 4.56
C GLN A 153 10.70 -16.37 5.79
N PHE A 154 10.88 -17.02 6.95
CA PHE A 154 10.22 -16.63 8.20
C PHE A 154 10.43 -15.16 8.55
N ILE A 155 11.66 -14.65 8.41
CA ILE A 155 12.03 -13.26 8.72
C ILE A 155 11.26 -12.29 7.81
N VAL A 156 11.26 -12.55 6.50
CA VAL A 156 10.54 -11.71 5.52
C VAL A 156 9.05 -11.72 5.81
N ARG A 157 8.48 -12.90 6.11
CA ARG A 157 7.07 -13.04 6.47
C ARG A 157 6.71 -12.23 7.73
N ALA A 158 7.57 -12.26 8.75
CA ALA A 158 7.37 -11.47 9.97
C ALA A 158 7.40 -9.96 9.69
N LEU A 159 8.29 -9.50 8.80
CA LEU A 159 8.39 -8.09 8.41
C LEU A 159 7.20 -7.61 7.56
N VAL A 160 6.61 -8.49 6.74
CA VAL A 160 5.44 -8.18 5.88
C VAL A 160 4.14 -8.25 6.66
N TRP A 161 4.08 -9.02 7.75
CA TRP A 161 2.86 -9.27 8.52
C TRP A 161 2.11 -8.01 8.99
N PRO A 162 2.78 -6.96 9.51
CA PRO A 162 2.11 -5.70 9.82
C PRO A 162 1.45 -5.04 8.60
N GLY A 163 2.05 -5.23 7.42
CA GLY A 163 1.47 -4.80 6.14
C GLY A 163 0.18 -5.53 5.83
N LEU A 164 0.16 -6.86 6.00
CA LEU A 164 -1.04 -7.67 5.81
C LEU A 164 -2.15 -7.29 6.79
N LEU A 165 -1.81 -6.95 8.04
CA LEU A 165 -2.78 -6.39 8.99
C LEU A 165 -3.36 -5.08 8.49
N LEU A 166 -2.52 -4.16 7.99
CA LEU A 166 -3.00 -2.90 7.44
C LEU A 166 -3.92 -3.13 6.24
N GLN A 167 -3.66 -4.14 5.40
CA GLN A 167 -4.55 -4.48 4.28
C GLN A 167 -5.97 -4.80 4.72
N SER A 168 -6.14 -5.42 5.90
CA SER A 168 -7.47 -5.73 6.43
C SER A 168 -8.36 -4.49 6.63
N LEU A 169 -7.77 -3.30 6.74
CA LEU A 169 -8.51 -2.02 6.77
C LEU A 169 -9.01 -1.60 5.38
N THR A 170 -8.38 -2.08 4.31
CA THR A 170 -8.62 -1.72 2.91
C THR A 170 -9.26 -2.82 2.08
N THR A 171 -9.61 -3.93 2.70
CA THR A 171 -10.28 -5.07 2.08
C THR A 171 -11.50 -5.45 2.91
N ARG A 172 -12.58 -5.90 2.26
CA ARG A 172 -13.77 -6.44 2.92
C ARG A 172 -14.16 -7.76 2.28
N GLN A 173 -14.96 -8.54 2.99
CA GLN A 173 -15.54 -9.75 2.42
C GLN A 173 -16.45 -9.35 1.24
N PRO A 174 -16.19 -9.86 0.02
CA PRO A 174 -17.01 -9.57 -1.14
C PRO A 174 -18.28 -10.42 -1.20
N ALA A 175 -19.30 -9.88 -1.85
CA ALA A 175 -20.44 -10.68 -2.32
C ALA A 175 -20.08 -11.40 -3.64
N ASP A 176 -20.85 -12.43 -3.99
CA ASP A 176 -20.55 -13.30 -5.13
C ASP A 176 -20.59 -12.57 -6.47
N ASP A 177 -21.41 -11.52 -6.61
CA ASP A 177 -21.42 -10.64 -7.78
C ASP A 177 -20.08 -9.92 -7.97
N GLN A 178 -19.48 -9.45 -6.87
CA GLN A 178 -18.17 -8.80 -6.89
C GLN A 178 -17.05 -9.79 -7.20
N VAL A 179 -17.18 -11.03 -6.71
CA VAL A 179 -16.27 -12.13 -7.03
C VAL A 179 -16.34 -12.49 -8.51
N ALA A 180 -17.54 -12.58 -9.09
CA ALA A 180 -17.73 -12.84 -10.52
C ALA A 180 -17.07 -11.76 -11.39
N VAL A 181 -17.19 -10.48 -11.00
CA VAL A 181 -16.50 -9.38 -11.68
C VAL A 181 -14.97 -9.54 -11.61
N ALA A 182 -14.43 -9.91 -10.45
CA ALA A 182 -13.00 -10.12 -10.28
C ALA A 182 -12.48 -11.31 -11.10
N ILE A 183 -13.23 -12.42 -11.14
CA ILE A 183 -12.94 -13.59 -11.99
C ILE A 183 -12.90 -13.18 -13.46
N ALA A 184 -13.94 -12.49 -13.94
CA ALA A 184 -14.03 -12.07 -15.34
C ALA A 184 -12.87 -11.13 -15.72
N ALA A 185 -12.52 -10.18 -14.84
CA ALA A 185 -11.38 -9.30 -15.04
C ALA A 185 -10.05 -10.08 -15.09
N LEU A 186 -9.85 -11.04 -14.17
CA LEU A 186 -8.65 -11.86 -14.11
C LEU A 186 -8.50 -12.75 -15.37
N GLN A 187 -9.58 -13.39 -15.81
CA GLN A 187 -9.59 -14.19 -17.04
C GLN A 187 -9.26 -13.35 -18.28
N ALA A 188 -9.79 -12.12 -18.37
CA ALA A 188 -9.47 -11.21 -19.46
C ALA A 188 -7.97 -10.84 -19.50
N VAL A 189 -7.34 -10.63 -18.33
CA VAL A 189 -5.90 -10.39 -18.24
C VAL A 189 -5.10 -11.62 -18.66
N ILE A 190 -5.46 -12.81 -18.18
CA ILE A 190 -4.80 -14.06 -18.55
C ILE A 190 -4.87 -14.29 -20.07
N ALA A 191 -6.04 -14.12 -20.66
CA ALA A 191 -6.22 -14.28 -22.12
C ALA A 191 -5.42 -13.24 -22.93
N ALA A 192 -5.29 -12.01 -22.42
CA ALA A 192 -4.47 -10.98 -23.06
C ALA A 192 -2.97 -11.32 -23.00
N ASP A 193 -2.49 -11.82 -21.86
CA ASP A 193 -1.10 -12.25 -21.68
C ASP A 193 -0.76 -13.45 -22.57
N GLU A 194 -1.64 -14.44 -22.64
CA GLU A 194 -1.50 -15.60 -23.54
C GLU A 194 -1.41 -15.16 -25.01
N LYS A 195 -2.26 -14.22 -25.43
CA LYS A 195 -2.22 -13.67 -26.79
C LYS A 195 -0.94 -12.89 -27.08
N ALA A 196 -0.41 -12.14 -26.11
CA ALA A 196 0.84 -11.41 -26.25
C ALA A 196 2.06 -12.35 -26.36
N LEU A 197 1.97 -13.55 -25.79
CA LEU A 197 2.99 -14.60 -25.84
C LEU A 197 2.94 -15.44 -27.13
N GLN A 198 1.89 -15.33 -27.95
CA GLN A 198 1.83 -16.01 -29.25
C GLN A 198 2.79 -15.33 -30.25
N PRO A 199 3.70 -16.08 -30.90
CA PRO A 199 4.60 -15.51 -31.89
C PRO A 199 3.78 -14.94 -33.06
N THR A 200 4.10 -13.72 -33.49
CA THR A 200 3.49 -13.12 -34.68
C THR A 200 3.72 -14.06 -35.86
N PRO A 201 2.69 -14.47 -36.62
CA PRO A 201 2.89 -15.31 -37.79
C PRO A 201 3.83 -14.58 -38.75
N ALA A 202 4.94 -15.23 -39.10
CA ALA A 202 5.87 -14.71 -40.08
C ALA A 202 5.09 -14.43 -41.37
N SER A 203 5.05 -13.17 -41.79
CA SER A 203 4.51 -12.77 -43.09
C SER A 203 5.32 -13.47 -44.18
N ALA A 204 4.68 -14.43 -44.86
CA ALA A 204 5.21 -15.11 -46.04
C ALA A 204 5.18 -14.18 -47.26
#